data_AF-A0A059J7F7-F1
#
_entry.id   AF-A0A059J7F7-F1
#
_cell.length_a   1.000
_cell.length_b   1.000
_cell.length_c   1.000
_cell.angle_alpha   90.00
_cell.angle_beta   90.00
_cell.angle_gamma   90.00
#
_symmetry.space_group_name_H-M   'P 1'
#
loop_
_entity.id
_entity.type
_entity.pdbx_description
1 polymer ?
#
loop_
_entity_poly.entity_id
_entity_poly.type
_entity_poly.pdbx_seq_one_letter_code
_entity_poly.pdbx_strand_id
1 'polypeptide(L)'
;MALRLFPRGRTAYYNICIDGYRIPGSLDYATVIHHIPHLRDCPRRPATSQSALGRLTVDIDLTAAVRRCRLVDSLYFPLSRFRECLDLLVRVLRGHQRHPQHDPGSTLCENLDQMLLHSRYDWAKVLEYFACFAYLFDDAVLKASTSLHRGMSSFIARNRREMALHAPLNVSLQFVDLCFHEDFITLMTALFEQLRSSDRAYLVRYRGMIPLFLDGRPSLQIPLYFEDRYGDRGGVRDRIKIRARRRVRRRHPGLLERGLFIHSH
;
A
#
# COMPACT_ATOMS: atom_id res chain seq x y z
N MET A 1 -7.64 27.65 -43.46
CA MET A 1 -7.34 26.54 -42.53
C MET A 1 -6.45 27.07 -41.42
N ALA A 2 -6.99 27.26 -40.21
CA ALA A 2 -6.19 27.72 -39.07
C ALA A 2 -5.47 26.51 -38.45
N LEU A 3 -4.17 26.39 -38.71
CA LEU A 3 -3.27 25.47 -38.01
C LEU A 3 -3.30 25.85 -36.51
N ARG A 4 -4.05 25.09 -35.71
CA ARG A 4 -4.00 25.17 -34.24
C ARG A 4 -2.59 24.77 -33.81
N LEU A 5 -1.74 25.75 -33.60
CA LEU A 5 -0.46 25.61 -32.91
C LEU A 5 -0.76 25.15 -31.47
N PHE A 6 -0.80 23.84 -31.26
CA PHE A 6 -0.80 23.28 -29.92
C PHE A 6 0.50 23.73 -29.25
N PRO A 7 0.46 24.44 -28.11
CA PRO A 7 1.68 24.87 -27.45
C PRO A 7 2.48 23.62 -27.07
N ARG A 8 3.74 23.59 -27.50
CA ARG A 8 4.73 22.55 -27.18
C ARG A 8 4.61 22.23 -25.69
N GLY A 9 4.19 21.01 -25.34
CA GLY A 9 3.67 20.65 -24.01
C GLY A 9 4.56 20.94 -22.80
N ARG A 10 5.81 21.35 -22.97
CA ARG A 10 6.81 21.62 -21.92
C ARG A 10 6.47 22.78 -20.96
N THR A 11 5.45 23.59 -21.24
CA THR A 11 5.03 24.73 -20.40
C THR A 11 3.60 24.62 -19.85
N ALA A 12 2.94 23.48 -20.04
CA ALA A 12 1.59 23.24 -19.56
C ALA A 12 1.56 22.87 -18.08
N TYR A 13 0.49 23.28 -17.42
CA TYR A 13 0.12 22.86 -16.08
C TYR A 13 -1.10 21.95 -16.13
N TYR A 14 -1.09 20.93 -15.28
CA TYR A 14 -2.11 19.91 -15.22
C TYR A 14 -2.86 20.00 -13.91
N ASN A 15 -4.19 20.04 -13.97
CA ASN A 15 -5.05 19.86 -12.81
C ASN A 15 -5.70 18.50 -12.89
N ILE A 16 -5.86 17.87 -11.73
CA ILE A 16 -6.51 16.58 -11.62
C ILE A 16 -7.95 16.82 -11.19
N CYS A 17 -8.87 16.19 -11.89
CA CYS A 17 -10.28 16.21 -11.59
C CYS A 17 -10.78 14.78 -11.33
N ILE A 18 -11.74 14.65 -10.42
CA ILE A 18 -12.46 13.41 -10.16
C ILE A 18 -13.91 13.75 -9.84
N ASP A 19 -14.84 13.11 -10.53
CA ASP A 19 -16.28 13.29 -10.44
C ASP A 19 -16.72 14.77 -10.56
N GLY A 20 -16.08 15.51 -11.48
CA GLY A 20 -16.31 16.95 -11.65
C GLY A 20 -15.69 17.85 -10.57
N TYR A 21 -15.12 17.28 -9.50
CA TYR A 21 -14.36 18.02 -8.50
C TYR A 21 -12.90 18.18 -8.91
N ARG A 22 -12.39 19.42 -8.87
CA ARG A 22 -10.98 19.73 -9.16
C ARG A 22 -10.15 19.66 -7.88
N ILE A 23 -9.14 18.80 -7.88
CA ILE A 23 -8.16 18.71 -6.80
C ILE A 23 -7.35 20.02 -6.73
N PRO A 24 -7.22 20.65 -5.56
CA PRO A 24 -6.47 21.89 -5.42
C PRO A 24 -4.99 21.73 -5.75
N GLY A 25 -4.51 22.52 -6.69
CA GLY A 25 -3.10 22.59 -7.06
C GLY A 25 -2.81 22.00 -8.43
N SER A 26 -2.07 22.74 -9.23
CA SER A 26 -1.63 22.32 -10.55
C SER A 26 -0.21 21.73 -10.49
N LEU A 27 0.03 20.70 -11.29
CA LEU A 27 1.35 20.09 -11.49
C LEU A 27 1.92 20.55 -12.83
N ASP A 28 3.19 20.93 -12.84
CA ASP A 28 3.93 21.20 -14.07
C ASP A 28 4.21 19.92 -14.87
N TYR A 29 4.54 20.12 -16.13
CA TYR A 29 4.86 19.07 -17.08
C TYR A 29 5.99 18.13 -16.63
N ALA A 30 7.05 18.65 -16.02
CA ALA A 30 8.22 17.84 -15.66
C ALA A 30 7.86 16.87 -14.53
N THR A 31 7.19 17.35 -13.49
CA THR A 31 6.72 16.52 -12.39
C THR A 31 5.78 15.42 -12.86
N VAL A 32 4.87 15.73 -13.78
CA VAL A 32 3.95 14.71 -14.32
C VAL A 32 4.70 13.63 -15.09
N ILE A 33 5.68 13.95 -15.95
CA ILE A 33 6.48 12.90 -16.65
C ILE A 33 7.18 12.01 -15.65
N HIS A 34 7.84 12.64 -14.70
CA HIS A 34 8.78 11.93 -13.85
C HIS A 34 8.07 11.04 -12.84
N HIS A 35 6.89 11.45 -12.36
CA HIS A 35 6.25 10.77 -11.23
C HIS A 35 4.95 10.03 -11.56
N ILE A 36 4.20 10.46 -12.57
CA ILE A 36 2.88 9.90 -12.94
C ILE A 36 2.60 10.08 -14.44
N PRO A 37 3.46 9.54 -15.33
CA PRO A 37 3.43 9.79 -16.77
C PRO A 37 2.09 9.49 -17.46
N HIS A 38 1.34 8.49 -17.01
CA HIS A 38 0.07 8.09 -17.66
C HIS A 38 -1.09 9.05 -17.41
N LEU A 39 -0.90 10.06 -16.54
CA LEU A 39 -1.82 11.22 -16.50
C LEU A 39 -1.99 11.88 -17.88
N ARG A 40 -0.97 11.81 -18.74
CA ARG A 40 -1.02 12.43 -20.08
C ARG A 40 -1.99 11.76 -21.02
N ASP A 41 -2.18 10.46 -20.84
CA ASP A 41 -2.97 9.60 -21.71
C ASP A 41 -4.43 9.55 -21.26
N CYS A 42 -4.72 10.11 -20.07
CA CYS A 42 -6.06 10.27 -19.54
C CYS A 42 -6.88 11.31 -20.35
N PRO A 43 -8.22 11.17 -20.40
CA PRO A 43 -9.08 12.09 -21.11
C PRO A 43 -8.86 13.53 -20.64
N ARG A 44 -8.54 14.41 -21.59
CA ARG A 44 -8.35 15.84 -21.35
C ARG A 44 -9.65 16.55 -21.62
N ARG A 45 -10.09 17.38 -20.67
CA ARG A 45 -11.08 18.40 -21.01
C ARG A 45 -10.36 19.49 -21.84
N PRO A 46 -11.04 20.15 -22.79
CA PRO A 46 -10.45 21.25 -23.56
C PRO A 46 -9.85 22.27 -22.59
N ALA A 47 -8.69 22.87 -22.92
CA ALA A 47 -8.02 23.83 -22.06
C ALA A 47 -9.03 24.90 -21.57
N THR A 48 -9.36 24.85 -20.29
CA THR A 48 -10.46 25.62 -19.68
C THR A 48 -10.02 27.04 -19.35
N SER A 49 -8.72 27.29 -19.20
CA SER A 49 -8.21 28.62 -18.89
C SER A 49 -6.70 28.78 -19.16
N GLN A 50 -6.31 30.03 -19.44
CA GLN A 50 -4.93 30.48 -19.29
C GLN A 50 -4.73 30.85 -17.81
N SER A 51 -3.61 30.43 -17.22
CA SER A 51 -3.24 30.85 -15.86
C SER A 51 -3.08 32.38 -15.81
N ALA A 52 -3.04 32.96 -14.60
CA ALA A 52 -2.75 34.39 -14.41
C ALA A 52 -1.44 34.86 -15.07
N LEU A 53 -0.55 33.93 -15.43
CA LEU A 53 0.73 34.17 -16.12
C LEU A 53 0.67 33.79 -17.62
N GLY A 54 -0.52 33.63 -18.21
CA GLY A 54 -0.71 33.27 -19.61
C GLY A 54 -0.35 31.83 -19.97
N ARG A 55 -0.12 30.95 -18.98
CA ARG A 55 0.29 29.55 -19.23
C ARG A 55 -0.92 28.65 -19.44
N LEU A 56 -0.83 27.71 -20.37
CA LEU A 56 -1.91 26.77 -20.66
C LEU A 56 -2.14 25.83 -19.46
N THR A 57 -3.39 25.75 -19.00
CA THR A 57 -3.81 24.76 -18.01
C THR A 57 -4.70 23.71 -18.64
N VAL A 58 -4.50 22.45 -18.24
CA VAL A 58 -5.21 21.28 -18.76
C VAL A 58 -5.85 20.55 -17.58
N ASP A 59 -7.15 20.32 -17.66
CA ASP A 59 -7.87 19.51 -16.68
C ASP A 59 -7.90 18.05 -17.15
N ILE A 60 -7.33 17.17 -16.32
CA ILE A 60 -7.30 15.72 -16.53
C ILE A 60 -8.36 15.07 -15.65
N ASP A 61 -9.28 14.33 -16.26
CA ASP A 61 -10.37 13.69 -15.55
C ASP A 61 -10.05 12.21 -15.27
N LEU A 62 -9.86 11.86 -14.00
CA LEU A 62 -9.59 10.50 -13.53
C LEU A 62 -10.84 9.70 -13.17
N THR A 63 -12.04 10.27 -13.30
CA THR A 63 -13.29 9.61 -12.88
C THR A 63 -13.46 8.23 -13.49
N ALA A 64 -13.26 8.11 -14.80
CA ALA A 64 -13.43 6.85 -15.50
C ALA A 64 -12.38 5.81 -15.09
N ALA A 65 -11.15 6.24 -14.80
CA ALA A 65 -10.10 5.34 -14.32
C ALA A 65 -10.46 4.83 -12.92
N VAL A 66 -10.77 5.73 -11.98
CA VAL A 66 -11.13 5.35 -10.61
C VAL A 66 -12.38 4.46 -10.56
N ARG A 67 -13.41 4.73 -11.36
CA ARG A 67 -14.61 3.89 -11.42
C ARG A 67 -14.36 2.47 -11.96
N ARG A 68 -13.21 2.20 -12.59
CA ARG A 68 -12.82 0.81 -12.95
C ARG A 68 -12.17 0.06 -11.78
N CYS A 69 -11.87 0.74 -10.68
CA CYS A 69 -11.36 0.08 -9.50
C CYS A 69 -12.44 -0.82 -8.92
N ARG A 70 -12.18 -2.13 -8.85
CA ARG A 70 -13.13 -3.13 -8.31
C ARG A 70 -13.57 -2.83 -6.88
N LEU A 71 -12.77 -2.08 -6.11
CA LEU A 71 -13.11 -1.67 -4.75
C LEU A 71 -14.23 -0.61 -4.73
N VAL A 72 -14.35 0.22 -5.77
CA VAL A 72 -15.38 1.27 -5.86
C VAL A 72 -16.77 0.65 -6.09
N ASP A 73 -16.85 -0.39 -6.92
CA ASP A 73 -18.12 -1.06 -7.24
C ASP A 73 -18.66 -1.92 -6.09
N SER A 74 -17.83 -2.27 -5.11
CA SER A 74 -18.24 -3.13 -3.99
C SER A 74 -19.02 -2.40 -2.87
N LEU A 75 -19.33 -1.11 -3.03
CA LEU A 75 -19.92 -0.21 -2.01
C LEU A 75 -19.05 0.04 -0.76
N TYR A 76 -17.91 -0.64 -0.63
CA TYR A 76 -17.02 -0.48 0.52
C TYR A 76 -16.05 0.71 0.38
N PHE A 77 -15.76 1.19 -0.84
CA PHE A 77 -14.85 2.33 -1.05
C PHE A 77 -15.55 3.52 -1.67
N PRO A 78 -15.80 4.61 -0.91
CA PRO A 78 -16.39 5.80 -1.48
C PRO A 78 -15.37 6.52 -2.37
N LEU A 79 -15.83 7.13 -3.46
CA LEU A 79 -15.01 7.98 -4.35
C LEU A 79 -14.30 9.11 -3.60
N SER A 80 -14.84 9.55 -2.45
CA SER A 80 -14.20 10.53 -1.57
C SER A 80 -12.82 10.09 -1.09
N ARG A 81 -12.57 8.78 -0.88
CA ARG A 81 -11.25 8.25 -0.50
C ARG A 81 -10.22 8.48 -1.60
N PHE A 82 -10.58 8.21 -2.86
CA PHE A 82 -9.71 8.51 -3.99
C PHE A 82 -9.44 10.01 -4.10
N ARG A 83 -10.44 10.85 -3.83
CA ARG A 83 -10.27 12.30 -3.80
C ARG A 83 -9.28 12.74 -2.73
N GLU A 84 -9.36 12.18 -1.52
CA GLU A 84 -8.42 12.43 -0.42
C GLU A 84 -7.00 11.98 -0.77
N CYS A 85 -6.84 10.79 -1.35
CA CYS A 85 -5.54 10.28 -1.81
C CYS A 85 -4.94 11.16 -2.92
N LEU A 86 -5.75 11.60 -3.90
CA LEU A 86 -5.30 12.48 -4.97
C LEU A 86 -4.91 13.87 -4.46
N ASP A 87 -5.66 14.42 -3.51
CA ASP A 87 -5.28 15.67 -2.83
C ASP A 87 -3.92 15.54 -2.13
N LEU A 88 -3.71 14.43 -1.42
CA LEU A 88 -2.42 14.16 -0.77
C LEU A 88 -1.29 14.00 -1.79
N LEU A 89 -1.52 13.23 -2.87
CA LEU A 89 -0.54 13.04 -3.94
C LEU A 89 -0.17 14.37 -4.60
N VAL A 90 -1.16 15.21 -4.94
CA VAL A 90 -0.91 16.54 -5.51
C VAL A 90 -0.13 17.41 -4.53
N ARG A 91 -0.45 17.40 -3.23
CA ARG A 91 0.32 18.12 -2.21
C ARG A 91 1.78 17.64 -2.14
N VAL A 92 2.01 16.33 -2.11
CA VAL A 92 3.36 15.73 -2.11
C VAL A 92 4.15 16.17 -3.34
N LEU A 93 3.56 16.04 -4.53
CA LEU A 93 4.24 16.39 -5.78
C LEU A 93 4.47 17.90 -5.92
N ARG A 94 3.56 18.74 -5.44
CA ARG A 94 3.78 20.20 -5.38
C ARG A 94 4.86 20.58 -4.36
N GLY A 95 4.97 19.84 -3.25
CA GLY A 95 6.08 19.97 -2.32
C GLY A 95 7.42 19.70 -3.02
N HIS A 96 7.50 18.58 -3.75
CA HIS A 96 8.67 18.24 -4.56
C HIS A 96 8.98 19.29 -5.64
N GLN A 97 7.98 19.87 -6.29
CA GLN A 97 8.18 20.97 -7.25
C GLN A 97 8.86 22.20 -6.66
N ARG A 98 8.48 22.55 -5.43
CA ARG A 98 9.06 23.68 -4.70
C ARG A 98 10.45 23.34 -4.15
N HIS A 99 10.68 22.07 -3.83
CA HIS A 99 11.91 21.58 -3.23
C HIS A 99 12.38 20.27 -3.92
N PRO A 100 12.99 20.36 -5.13
CA PRO A 100 13.31 19.18 -5.93
C PRO A 100 14.30 18.20 -5.30
N GLN A 101 15.03 18.62 -4.26
CA GLN A 101 15.95 17.77 -3.51
C GLN A 101 15.23 16.79 -2.57
N HIS A 102 13.95 17.05 -2.24
CA HIS A 102 13.18 16.17 -1.38
C HIS A 102 12.56 15.02 -2.17
N ASP A 103 12.73 13.81 -1.66
CA ASP A 103 12.14 12.61 -2.24
C ASP A 103 10.61 12.58 -1.99
N PRO A 104 9.77 12.55 -3.03
CA PRO A 104 8.31 12.54 -2.86
C PRO A 104 7.82 11.25 -2.19
N GLY A 105 8.49 10.11 -2.40
CA GLY A 105 8.21 8.85 -1.71
C GLY A 105 8.34 8.96 -0.19
N SER A 106 9.41 9.60 0.28
CA SER A 106 9.65 9.84 1.71
C SER A 106 8.55 10.72 2.32
N THR A 107 8.14 11.78 1.62
CA THR A 107 7.04 12.65 2.06
C THR A 107 5.71 11.90 2.10
N LEU A 108 5.44 11.04 1.11
CA LEU A 108 4.25 10.17 1.10
C LEU A 108 4.25 9.19 2.28
N CYS A 109 5.40 8.56 2.56
CA CYS A 109 5.55 7.66 3.72
C CYS A 109 5.24 8.39 5.03
N GLU A 110 5.81 9.58 5.24
CA GLU A 110 5.53 10.39 6.43
C GLU A 110 4.05 10.75 6.55
N ASN A 111 3.38 11.05 5.43
CA ASN A 111 1.96 11.31 5.44
C ASN A 111 1.14 10.07 5.85
N LEU A 112 1.50 8.87 5.38
CA LEU A 112 0.86 7.63 5.81
C LEU A 112 1.12 7.35 7.30
N ASP A 113 2.34 7.60 7.79
CA ASP A 113 2.67 7.52 9.21
C ASP A 113 1.81 8.48 10.05
N GLN A 114 1.65 9.73 9.59
CA GLN A 114 0.76 10.68 10.24
C GLN A 114 -0.68 10.21 10.23
N MET A 115 -1.19 9.68 9.11
CA MET A 115 -2.54 9.14 9.04
C MET A 115 -2.76 8.00 10.04
N LEU A 116 -1.78 7.12 10.18
CA LEU A 116 -1.80 6.06 11.18
C LEU A 116 -1.91 6.63 12.61
N LEU A 117 -1.08 7.62 12.95
CA LEU A 117 -1.12 8.30 14.24
C LEU A 117 -2.48 8.97 14.51
N HIS A 118 -2.99 9.75 13.55
CA HIS A 118 -4.28 10.46 13.68
C HIS A 118 -5.46 9.49 13.75
N SER A 119 -5.35 8.33 13.12
CA SER A 119 -6.34 7.25 13.20
C SER A 119 -6.29 6.45 14.50
N ARG A 120 -5.37 6.79 15.42
CA ARG A 120 -5.10 6.02 16.65
C ARG A 120 -4.76 4.55 16.36
N TYR A 121 -3.91 4.34 15.36
CA TYR A 121 -3.46 3.01 14.91
C TYR A 121 -4.59 2.12 14.38
N ASP A 122 -5.60 2.71 13.74
CA ASP A 122 -6.61 1.97 12.99
C ASP A 122 -6.03 1.53 11.63
N TRP A 123 -5.43 0.34 11.64
CA TRP A 123 -4.78 -0.26 10.49
C TRP A 123 -5.73 -0.53 9.32
N ALA A 124 -6.99 -0.89 9.60
CA ALA A 124 -7.98 -1.13 8.55
C ALA A 124 -8.31 0.17 7.81
N LYS A 125 -8.50 1.26 8.56
CA LYS A 125 -8.74 2.58 7.98
C LYS A 125 -7.56 3.06 7.15
N VAL A 126 -6.31 2.88 7.62
CA VAL A 126 -5.11 3.27 6.87
C VAL A 126 -4.93 2.39 5.62
N LEU A 127 -5.27 1.11 5.71
CA LEU A 127 -5.23 0.17 4.58
C LEU A 127 -6.13 0.63 3.43
N GLU A 128 -7.26 1.27 3.70
CA GLU A 128 -8.11 1.83 2.65
C GLU A 128 -7.34 2.87 1.81
N TYR A 129 -6.65 3.81 2.45
CA TYR A 129 -5.86 4.80 1.72
C TYR A 129 -4.67 4.17 1.01
N PHE A 130 -4.03 3.18 1.65
CA PHE A 130 -2.94 2.44 1.05
C PHE A 130 -3.39 1.70 -0.23
N ALA A 131 -4.57 1.09 -0.21
CA ALA A 131 -5.17 0.43 -1.38
C ALA A 131 -5.51 1.40 -2.50
N CYS A 132 -6.03 2.59 -2.16
CA CYS A 132 -6.24 3.66 -3.14
C CYS A 132 -4.92 4.08 -3.81
N PHE A 133 -3.83 4.25 -3.04
CA PHE A 133 -2.53 4.55 -3.61
C PHE A 133 -1.99 3.41 -4.47
N ALA A 134 -2.09 2.16 -4.01
CA ALA A 134 -1.66 0.99 -4.77
C ALA A 134 -2.36 0.92 -6.12
N TYR A 135 -3.69 1.14 -6.15
CA TYR A 135 -4.45 1.20 -7.38
C TYR A 135 -4.05 2.38 -8.28
N LEU A 136 -3.93 3.59 -7.72
CA LEU A 136 -3.56 4.77 -8.50
C LEU A 136 -2.14 4.63 -9.08
N PHE A 137 -1.22 4.02 -8.36
CA PHE A 137 0.18 3.90 -8.74
C PHE A 137 0.43 2.80 -9.77
N ASP A 138 -0.54 1.90 -9.96
CA ASP A 138 -0.48 0.86 -10.97
C ASP A 138 -0.16 1.41 -12.37
N ASP A 139 0.60 0.62 -13.13
CA ASP A 139 1.03 0.94 -14.49
C ASP A 139 -0.14 1.17 -15.43
N ALA A 140 -1.31 0.55 -15.20
CA ALA A 140 -2.50 0.78 -16.00
C ALA A 140 -3.24 2.10 -15.66
N VAL A 141 -2.89 2.76 -14.54
CA VAL A 141 -3.59 3.95 -14.05
C VAL A 141 -2.71 5.21 -14.15
N LEU A 142 -1.77 5.43 -13.22
CA LEU A 142 -0.86 6.58 -13.27
C LEU A 142 0.58 6.21 -13.61
N LYS A 143 0.95 4.93 -13.51
CA LYS A 143 2.32 4.43 -13.67
C LYS A 143 3.28 5.21 -12.78
N ALA A 144 3.10 5.10 -11.47
CA ALA A 144 3.85 5.93 -10.55
C ALA A 144 5.36 5.66 -10.61
N SER A 145 6.16 6.68 -10.32
CA SER A 145 7.61 6.50 -10.23
C SER A 145 8.01 5.52 -9.14
N THR A 146 9.18 4.90 -9.32
CA THR A 146 9.83 4.03 -8.31
C THR A 146 10.00 4.71 -6.96
N SER A 147 10.22 6.03 -6.90
CA SER A 147 10.25 6.80 -5.65
C SER A 147 8.94 6.71 -4.87
N LEU A 148 7.79 6.89 -5.53
CA LEU A 148 6.48 6.81 -4.88
C LEU A 148 6.17 5.39 -4.39
N HIS A 149 6.48 4.37 -5.20
CA HIS A 149 6.39 2.97 -4.78
C HIS A 149 7.27 2.68 -3.57
N ARG A 150 8.53 3.16 -3.57
CA ARG A 150 9.45 3.04 -2.44
C ARG A 150 8.89 3.71 -1.18
N GLY A 151 8.16 4.82 -1.32
CA GLY A 151 7.45 5.46 -0.21
C GLY A 151 6.46 4.50 0.48
N MET A 152 5.64 3.80 -0.32
CA MET A 152 4.70 2.79 0.18
C MET A 152 5.42 1.59 0.83
N SER A 153 6.48 1.08 0.20
CA SER A 153 7.30 0.00 0.74
C SER A 153 8.00 0.40 2.05
N SER A 154 8.46 1.65 2.14
CA SER A 154 9.11 2.20 3.35
C SER A 154 8.14 2.31 4.51
N PHE A 155 6.88 2.68 4.24
CA PHE A 155 5.83 2.70 5.26
C PHE A 155 5.65 1.32 5.89
N ILE A 156 5.52 0.26 5.07
CA ILE A 156 5.41 -1.12 5.57
C ILE A 156 6.67 -1.51 6.33
N ALA A 157 7.86 -1.26 5.76
CA ALA A 157 9.12 -1.63 6.37
C ALA A 157 9.28 -0.99 7.76
N ARG A 158 8.97 0.31 7.92
CA ARG A 158 9.07 1.02 9.21
C ARG A 158 8.07 0.48 10.23
N ASN A 159 6.86 0.15 9.79
CA ASN A 159 5.75 -0.19 10.67
C ASN A 159 5.51 -1.69 10.86
N ARG A 160 6.29 -2.57 10.21
CA ARG A 160 6.07 -4.03 10.20
C ARG A 160 5.90 -4.66 11.59
N ARG A 161 6.62 -4.16 12.59
CA ARG A 161 6.56 -4.68 13.96
C ARG A 161 5.24 -4.32 14.63
N GLU A 162 4.85 -3.04 14.56
CA GLU A 162 3.59 -2.55 15.10
C GLU A 162 2.40 -3.22 14.40
N MET A 163 2.47 -3.31 13.07
CA MET A 163 1.46 -4.00 12.25
C MET A 163 1.33 -5.47 12.63
N ALA A 164 2.44 -6.19 12.81
CA ALA A 164 2.41 -7.60 13.24
C ALA A 164 1.86 -7.80 14.65
N LEU A 165 1.96 -6.80 15.52
CA LEU A 165 1.52 -6.88 16.91
C LEU A 165 0.06 -6.46 17.10
N HIS A 166 -0.40 -5.46 16.34
CA HIS A 166 -1.64 -4.74 16.60
C HIS A 166 -2.68 -4.83 15.48
N ALA A 167 -2.29 -5.15 14.24
CA ALA A 167 -3.24 -5.34 13.15
C ALA A 167 -3.72 -6.79 13.06
N PRO A 168 -4.97 -7.04 12.63
CA PRO A 168 -5.41 -8.36 12.23
C PRO A 168 -4.52 -8.94 11.13
N LEU A 169 -4.28 -10.26 11.16
CA LEU A 169 -3.36 -10.92 10.22
C LEU A 169 -3.71 -10.67 8.73
N ASN A 170 -4.99 -10.71 8.39
CA ASN A 170 -5.48 -10.44 7.03
C ASN A 170 -5.22 -8.99 6.58
N VAL A 171 -5.25 -8.02 7.51
CA VAL A 171 -4.92 -6.62 7.26
C VAL A 171 -3.41 -6.47 7.04
N SER A 172 -2.59 -7.06 7.93
CA SER A 172 -1.12 -7.00 7.81
C SER A 172 -0.62 -7.58 6.50
N LEU A 173 -1.19 -8.71 6.07
CA LEU A 173 -0.85 -9.33 4.80
C LEU A 173 -1.34 -8.52 3.59
N GLN A 174 -2.50 -7.86 3.68
CA GLN A 174 -3.01 -7.03 2.59
C GLN A 174 -2.05 -5.86 2.28
N PHE A 175 -1.43 -5.25 3.29
CA PHE A 175 -0.42 -4.20 3.04
C PHE A 175 0.72 -4.71 2.16
N VAL A 176 1.26 -5.89 2.48
CA VAL A 176 2.35 -6.49 1.71
C VAL A 176 1.87 -6.94 0.32
N ASP A 177 0.67 -7.50 0.21
CA ASP A 177 0.08 -7.90 -1.08
C ASP A 177 -0.10 -6.72 -2.05
N LEU A 178 -0.40 -5.54 -1.50
CA LEU A 178 -0.60 -4.29 -2.26
C LEU A 178 0.71 -3.53 -2.56
N CYS A 179 1.87 -4.02 -2.10
CA CYS A 179 3.12 -3.33 -2.37
C CYS A 179 3.56 -3.52 -3.83
N PHE A 180 4.57 -2.75 -4.25
CA PHE A 180 5.18 -2.95 -5.55
C PHE A 180 5.77 -4.37 -5.64
N HIS A 181 5.49 -5.08 -6.74
CA HIS A 181 5.78 -6.50 -6.88
C HIS A 181 7.26 -6.86 -6.64
N GLU A 182 8.20 -5.98 -7.01
CA GLU A 182 9.63 -6.19 -6.78
C GLU A 182 10.00 -6.23 -5.29
N ASP A 183 9.24 -5.55 -4.43
CA ASP A 183 9.51 -5.47 -2.98
C ASP A 183 8.78 -6.57 -2.18
N PHE A 184 7.87 -7.31 -2.81
CA PHE A 184 6.96 -8.26 -2.15
C PHE A 184 7.72 -9.28 -1.30
N ILE A 185 8.69 -10.00 -1.87
CA ILE A 185 9.42 -11.07 -1.17
C ILE A 185 10.15 -10.55 0.08
N THR A 186 10.76 -9.37 -0.05
CA THR A 186 11.51 -8.71 1.02
C THR A 186 10.58 -8.30 2.16
N LEU A 187 9.48 -7.61 1.83
CA LEU A 187 8.50 -7.14 2.81
C LEU A 187 7.73 -8.29 3.45
N MET A 188 7.35 -9.31 2.68
CA MET A 188 6.68 -10.50 3.19
C MET A 188 7.55 -11.26 4.18
N THR A 189 8.83 -11.43 3.86
CA THR A 189 9.80 -12.04 4.77
C THR A 189 9.97 -11.24 6.05
N ALA A 190 10.16 -9.92 5.92
CA ALA A 190 10.33 -9.04 7.06
C ALA A 190 9.09 -9.01 7.96
N LEU A 191 7.88 -8.98 7.39
CA LEU A 191 6.63 -9.06 8.16
C LEU A 191 6.51 -10.42 8.84
N PHE A 192 6.72 -11.52 8.11
CA PHE A 192 6.59 -12.88 8.63
C PHE A 192 7.48 -13.12 9.86
N GLU A 193 8.68 -12.54 9.88
CA GLU A 193 9.59 -12.65 11.02
C GLU A 193 9.09 -11.92 12.28
N GLN A 194 8.28 -10.86 12.13
CA GLN A 194 7.68 -10.13 13.25
C GLN A 194 6.38 -10.74 13.75
N LEU A 195 5.73 -11.60 12.96
CA LEU A 195 4.46 -12.23 13.34
C LEU A 195 4.61 -13.12 14.59
N ARG A 196 3.53 -13.17 15.37
CA ARG A 196 3.43 -14.07 16.53
C ARG A 196 3.57 -15.52 16.09
N SER A 197 4.08 -16.36 16.99
CA SER A 197 4.30 -17.79 16.69
C SER A 197 3.02 -18.54 16.30
N SER A 198 1.85 -18.13 16.82
CA SER A 198 0.55 -18.65 16.41
C SER A 198 0.25 -18.38 14.95
N ASP A 199 0.46 -17.13 14.51
CA ASP A 199 0.08 -16.64 13.19
C ASP A 199 1.02 -17.21 12.13
N ARG A 200 2.32 -17.29 12.44
CA ARG A 200 3.30 -17.98 11.58
C ARG A 200 2.92 -19.45 11.38
N ALA A 201 2.59 -20.16 12.47
CA ALA A 201 2.18 -21.56 12.40
C ALA A 201 0.88 -21.72 11.61
N TYR A 202 -0.05 -20.78 11.75
CA TYR A 202 -1.30 -20.73 10.98
C TYR A 202 -0.99 -20.56 9.48
N LEU A 203 -0.20 -19.57 9.09
CA LEU A 203 0.16 -19.33 7.69
C LEU A 203 0.88 -20.52 7.05
N VAL A 204 1.85 -21.13 7.75
CA VAL A 204 2.55 -22.32 7.24
C VAL A 204 1.58 -23.49 7.09
N ARG A 205 0.68 -23.71 8.07
CA ARG A 205 -0.32 -24.79 8.03
C ARG A 205 -1.27 -24.65 6.83
N TYR A 206 -1.71 -23.44 6.55
CA TYR A 206 -2.65 -23.14 5.47
C TYR A 206 -1.96 -22.68 4.18
N ARG A 207 -0.62 -22.81 4.08
CA ARG A 207 0.18 -22.38 2.91
C ARG A 207 -0.14 -20.96 2.45
N GLY A 208 -0.37 -20.04 3.38
CA GLY A 208 -0.73 -18.66 3.06
C GLY A 208 -2.11 -18.45 2.44
N MET A 209 -2.93 -19.50 2.29
CA MET A 209 -4.29 -19.43 1.74
C MET A 209 -5.26 -18.85 2.76
N ILE A 210 -5.19 -17.54 2.99
CA ILE A 210 -6.10 -16.82 3.89
C ILE A 210 -6.85 -15.73 3.13
N PRO A 211 -8.15 -15.53 3.39
CA PRO A 211 -8.88 -14.36 2.92
C PRO A 211 -8.22 -13.06 3.39
N LEU A 212 -7.95 -12.15 2.46
CA LEU A 212 -7.49 -10.81 2.81
C LEU A 212 -8.66 -9.89 3.16
N PHE A 213 -8.33 -8.75 3.77
CA PHE A 213 -9.33 -7.88 4.40
C PHE A 213 -10.28 -7.22 3.41
N LEU A 214 -9.79 -6.76 2.25
CA LEU A 214 -10.56 -5.87 1.38
C LEU A 214 -11.61 -6.58 0.52
N ASP A 215 -11.27 -7.73 -0.05
CA ASP A 215 -12.14 -8.46 -0.97
C ASP A 215 -12.54 -9.86 -0.46
N GLY A 216 -12.03 -10.26 0.72
CA GLY A 216 -12.28 -11.57 1.31
C GLY A 216 -11.68 -12.72 0.49
N ARG A 217 -10.77 -12.45 -0.44
CA ARG A 217 -10.14 -13.47 -1.29
C ARG A 217 -8.68 -13.68 -0.90
N PRO A 218 -8.14 -14.88 -1.11
CA PRO A 218 -6.71 -15.10 -0.97
C PRO A 218 -5.91 -14.32 -2.02
N SER A 219 -4.75 -13.82 -1.60
CA SER A 219 -3.73 -13.30 -2.52
C SER A 219 -3.28 -14.38 -3.50
N LEU A 220 -2.89 -13.95 -4.70
CA LEU A 220 -2.20 -14.82 -5.67
C LEU A 220 -0.72 -15.03 -5.31
N GLN A 221 -0.07 -14.06 -4.66
CA GLN A 221 1.38 -14.05 -4.42
C GLN A 221 1.76 -14.71 -3.08
N ILE A 222 0.95 -14.53 -2.04
CA ILE A 222 1.24 -15.06 -0.70
C ILE A 222 1.32 -16.60 -0.69
N PRO A 223 0.40 -17.35 -1.33
CA PRO A 223 0.52 -18.80 -1.40
C PRO A 223 1.81 -19.26 -2.09
N LEU A 224 2.18 -18.63 -3.21
CA LEU A 224 3.42 -18.94 -3.95
C LEU A 224 4.65 -18.75 -3.06
N TYR A 225 4.71 -17.66 -2.29
CA TYR A 225 5.76 -17.44 -1.30
C TYR A 225 5.90 -18.60 -0.29
N PHE A 226 4.77 -19.11 0.22
CA PHE A 226 4.78 -20.22 1.17
C PHE A 226 5.10 -21.57 0.52
N GLU A 227 4.68 -21.79 -0.72
CA GLU A 227 5.04 -22.99 -1.48
C GLU A 227 6.55 -23.03 -1.75
N ASP A 228 7.13 -21.92 -2.20
CA ASP A 228 8.57 -21.81 -2.47
C ASP A 228 9.41 -22.00 -1.20
N ARG A 229 8.97 -21.44 -0.07
CA ARG A 229 9.77 -21.39 1.16
C ARG A 229 9.51 -22.56 2.13
N TYR A 230 8.29 -23.09 2.13
CA TYR A 230 7.82 -24.09 3.11
C TYR A 230 7.10 -25.29 2.51
N GLY A 231 7.04 -25.41 1.18
CA GLY A 231 6.50 -26.57 0.47
C GLY A 231 7.24 -27.87 0.78
N ASP A 232 6.99 -28.92 0.01
CA ASP A 232 7.43 -30.29 0.36
C ASP A 232 8.96 -30.47 0.49
N ARG A 233 9.76 -29.52 -0.02
CA ARG A 233 11.22 -29.45 0.20
C ARG A 233 11.64 -28.74 1.51
N GLY A 234 10.83 -27.83 2.05
CA GLY A 234 11.08 -27.12 3.33
C GLY A 234 10.45 -27.80 4.56
N GLY A 235 9.43 -28.64 4.33
CA GLY A 235 8.64 -29.28 5.39
C GLY A 235 9.40 -30.28 6.26
N VAL A 236 10.54 -30.84 5.83
CA VAL A 236 11.25 -31.87 6.62
C VAL A 236 11.86 -31.26 7.89
N ARG A 237 12.58 -30.13 7.80
CA ARG A 237 13.23 -29.53 8.97
C ARG A 237 12.24 -28.97 10.00
N ASP A 238 11.14 -28.37 9.56
CA ASP A 238 10.15 -27.79 10.48
C ASP A 238 9.16 -28.84 11.01
N ARG A 239 8.80 -29.86 10.22
CA ARG A 239 8.09 -31.04 10.78
C ARG A 239 8.95 -31.74 11.83
N ILE A 240 10.27 -31.85 11.62
CA ILE A 240 11.20 -32.40 12.63
C ILE A 240 11.20 -31.53 13.89
N LYS A 241 11.27 -30.19 13.80
CA LYS A 241 11.23 -29.30 14.97
C LYS A 241 9.90 -29.35 15.73
N ILE A 242 8.77 -29.36 15.02
CA ILE A 242 7.43 -29.46 15.64
C ILE A 242 7.23 -30.84 16.29
N ARG A 243 7.69 -31.91 15.64
CA ARG A 243 7.61 -33.28 16.18
C ARG A 243 8.58 -33.50 17.35
N ALA A 244 9.75 -32.86 17.32
CA ALA A 244 10.70 -32.83 18.44
C ALA A 244 10.13 -32.08 19.66
N ARG A 245 9.54 -30.89 19.46
CA ARG A 245 8.84 -30.15 20.55
C ARG A 245 7.67 -30.94 21.14
N ARG A 246 6.92 -31.68 20.32
CA ARG A 246 5.86 -32.59 20.80
C ARG A 246 6.41 -33.81 21.54
N ARG A 247 7.56 -34.36 21.15
CA ARG A 247 8.24 -35.46 21.87
C ARG A 247 8.80 -35.00 23.22
N VAL A 248 9.37 -33.80 23.31
CA VAL A 248 9.88 -33.24 24.58
C VAL A 248 8.74 -33.01 25.57
N ARG A 249 7.58 -32.48 25.13
CA ARG A 249 6.39 -32.35 25.99
C ARG A 249 5.81 -33.69 26.47
N ARG A 250 5.94 -34.78 25.68
CA ARG A 250 5.49 -36.11 26.10
C ARG A 250 6.48 -36.83 27.03
N ARG A 251 7.74 -36.42 27.07
CA ARG A 251 8.77 -36.97 27.98
C ARG A 251 8.81 -36.30 29.36
N HIS A 252 8.07 -35.21 29.55
CA HIS A 252 7.81 -34.66 30.88
C HIS A 252 6.30 -34.58 31.16
N PRO A 253 5.65 -35.70 31.50
CA PRO A 253 4.48 -35.64 32.36
C PRO A 253 4.98 -35.40 33.80
N GLY A 254 4.65 -34.23 34.37
CA GLY A 254 4.72 -34.00 35.82
C GLY A 254 6.08 -33.62 36.39
N LEU A 255 6.37 -32.32 36.43
CA LEU A 255 7.23 -31.73 37.48
C LEU A 255 6.79 -30.28 37.74
N LEU A 256 5.48 -30.12 37.97
CA LEU A 256 4.88 -28.93 38.59
C LEU A 256 3.69 -29.38 39.46
N GLU A 257 4.00 -30.19 40.47
CA GLU A 257 3.23 -30.24 41.72
C GLU A 257 4.23 -30.16 42.87
N ARG A 258 4.78 -28.96 43.09
CA ARG A 258 5.28 -28.53 44.41
C ARG A 258 5.00 -27.04 44.55
N GLY A 259 3.71 -26.70 44.58
CA GLY A 259 3.24 -25.57 45.37
C GLY A 259 3.35 -25.98 46.83
N LEU A 260 4.50 -25.67 47.45
CA LEU A 260 4.65 -25.70 48.90
C LEU A 260 3.72 -24.63 49.46
N PHE A 261 2.72 -25.08 50.21
CA PHE A 261 1.89 -24.24 51.07
C PHE A 261 2.80 -23.48 52.04
N ILE A 262 2.69 -22.16 52.04
CA ILE A 262 3.05 -21.33 53.18
C ILE A 262 1.84 -21.37 54.11
N HIS A 263 1.93 -22.11 55.21
CA HIS A 263 1.14 -21.86 56.41
C HIS A 263 2.11 -21.49 57.53
N SER A 264 2.13 -20.20 57.86
CA SER A 264 2.65 -19.66 59.10
C SER A 264 1.51 -19.61 60.12
N HIS A 265 1.73 -20.28 61.27
CA HIS A 265 1.06 -20.18 62.58
C HIS A 265 -0.47 -20.25 62.66
#